data_AF-A0A9D2DDF4-F1
#
_entry.id   AF-A0A9D2DDF4-F1
#
_cell.length_a   1.000
_cell.length_b   1.000
_cell.length_c   1.000
_cell.angle_alpha   90.00
_cell.angle_beta   90.00
_cell.angle_gamma   90.00
#
_symmetry.space_group_name_H-M   'P 1'
#
loop_
_entity.id
_entity.type
_entity.pdbx_description
1 polymer ?
#
loop_
_entity_poly.entity_id
_entity_poly.type
_entity_poly.pdbx_seq_one_letter_code
_entity_poly.pdbx_strand_id
1 'polypeptide(L)'
;MKKLLLTIVLSLLGFMLSAQTYKTYRIAYVLTPYGDFDPENASLTVADGQIRYRKNGKEKRWESFYRGIYKERLAQGVVFQYECFHLIHLDQVIRISKTKNVKHNGKFYYAMYVDGQLQLLE
;
A
#
# COMPACT_ATOMS: atom_id res chain seq x y z
N MET A 1 12.81 27.21 38.91
CA MET A 1 12.41 25.82 38.58
C MET A 1 11.23 25.71 37.58
N LYS A 2 10.48 26.76 37.25
CA LYS A 2 9.37 26.67 36.27
C LYS A 2 9.78 26.62 34.79
N LYS A 3 11.00 27.07 34.45
CA LYS A 3 11.50 27.11 33.05
C LYS A 3 12.03 25.76 32.55
N LEU A 4 12.43 24.84 33.46
CA LEU A 4 12.93 23.52 33.07
C LEU A 4 11.81 22.53 32.70
N LEU A 5 10.62 22.72 33.28
CA LEU A 5 9.48 21.81 33.02
C LEU A 5 8.93 21.96 31.60
N LEU A 6 8.94 23.19 31.07
CA LEU A 6 8.41 23.49 29.73
C LEU A 6 9.27 22.85 28.62
N THR A 7 10.59 22.76 28.82
CA THR A 7 11.52 22.19 27.85
C THR A 7 11.38 20.67 27.73
N ILE A 8 10.98 19.99 28.82
CA ILE A 8 10.78 18.53 28.84
C ILE A 8 9.43 18.15 28.18
N VAL A 9 8.40 18.99 28.33
CA VAL A 9 7.11 18.75 27.67
C VAL A 9 7.21 18.97 26.15
N LEU A 10 8.01 19.93 25.70
CA LEU A 10 8.18 20.21 24.26
C LEU A 10 9.03 19.14 23.54
N SER A 11 10.00 18.52 24.23
CA SER A 11 10.83 17.45 23.64
C SER A 11 10.11 16.12 23.52
N LEU A 12 9.10 15.85 24.36
CA LEU A 12 8.27 14.65 24.28
C LEU A 12 7.22 14.71 23.15
N LEU A 13 6.85 15.91 22.68
CA LEU A 13 5.94 16.10 21.55
C LEU A 13 6.60 15.88 20.18
N GLY A 14 7.94 15.75 20.11
CA GLY A 14 8.68 15.63 18.86
C GLY A 14 8.75 14.22 18.24
N PHE A 15 8.25 13.18 18.92
CA PHE A 15 8.50 11.78 18.52
C PHE A 15 7.33 11.05 17.85
N MET A 16 6.24 11.75 17.51
CA MET A 16 5.12 11.17 16.74
C MET A 16 5.15 11.62 15.26
N LEU A 17 6.33 11.84 14.69
CA LEU A 17 6.49 11.74 13.23
C LEU A 17 6.41 10.25 12.90
N SER A 18 5.20 9.74 12.68
CA SER A 18 5.00 8.40 12.14
C SER A 18 5.88 8.26 10.91
N ALA A 19 6.74 7.23 10.88
CA ALA A 19 7.61 6.96 9.74
C ALA A 19 6.78 7.04 8.45
N GLN A 20 7.05 8.09 7.67
CA GLN A 20 6.28 8.42 6.48
C GLN A 20 6.49 7.29 5.47
N THR A 21 5.47 6.45 5.27
CA THR A 21 5.57 5.32 4.34
C THR A 21 5.40 5.88 2.94
N TYR A 22 6.50 6.36 2.36
CA TYR A 22 6.57 6.74 0.96
C TYR A 22 7.11 5.55 0.17
N LYS A 23 6.23 4.83 -0.54
CA LYS A 23 6.63 3.67 -1.34
C LYS A 23 5.96 3.72 -2.70
N THR A 24 6.78 3.69 -3.74
CA THR A 24 6.32 3.62 -5.12
C THR A 24 6.55 2.23 -5.67
N TYR A 25 5.54 1.71 -6.34
CA TYR A 25 5.54 0.43 -7.01
C TYR A 25 5.28 0.63 -8.50
N ARG A 26 5.92 -0.17 -9.34
CA ARG A 26 5.49 -0.32 -10.74
C ARG A 26 4.42 -1.40 -10.80
N ILE A 27 3.27 -1.10 -11.38
CA ILE A 27 2.24 -2.08 -11.70
C ILE A 27 2.66 -2.73 -13.01
N ALA A 28 3.13 -3.97 -12.94
CA ALA A 28 3.63 -4.71 -14.10
C ALA A 28 2.53 -5.47 -14.84
N TYR A 29 1.52 -5.94 -14.12
CA TYR A 29 0.39 -6.67 -14.68
C TYR A 29 -0.90 -6.38 -13.94
N VAL A 30 -2.02 -6.48 -14.64
CA VAL A 30 -3.37 -6.43 -14.09
C VAL A 30 -4.09 -7.72 -14.46
N LEU A 31 -4.73 -8.36 -13.48
CA LEU A 31 -5.58 -9.52 -13.75
C LEU A 31 -6.87 -9.04 -14.43
N THR A 32 -7.12 -9.55 -15.62
CA THR A 32 -8.34 -9.30 -16.39
C THR A 32 -9.51 -10.10 -15.82
N PRO A 33 -10.77 -9.71 -16.13
CA PRO A 33 -11.94 -10.49 -15.76
C PRO A 33 -11.94 -11.93 -16.30
N TYR A 34 -11.17 -12.20 -17.36
CA TYR A 34 -11.06 -13.52 -17.99
C TYR A 34 -10.01 -14.42 -17.34
N GLY A 35 -9.25 -13.91 -16.36
CA GLY A 35 -8.23 -14.66 -15.63
C GLY A 35 -6.81 -14.52 -16.19
N ASP A 36 -6.62 -13.77 -17.26
CA ASP A 36 -5.31 -13.49 -17.85
C ASP A 36 -4.64 -12.26 -17.23
N PHE A 37 -3.30 -12.24 -17.22
CA PHE A 37 -2.52 -11.08 -16.78
C PHE A 37 -2.12 -10.21 -17.98
N ASP A 38 -2.73 -9.04 -18.09
CA ASP A 38 -2.35 -8.05 -19.10
C ASP A 38 -1.17 -7.21 -18.60
N PRO A 39 -0.13 -6.99 -19.43
CA PRO A 39 0.95 -6.08 -19.09
C PRO A 39 0.42 -4.66 -18.82
N GLU A 40 0.94 -4.05 -17.77
CA GLU A 40 0.63 -2.67 -17.40
C GLU A 40 1.92 -1.88 -17.23
N ASN A 41 1.84 -0.58 -17.50
CA ASN A 41 2.93 0.34 -17.26
C ASN A 41 2.40 1.59 -16.54
N ALA A 42 1.93 1.34 -15.32
CA ALA A 42 1.49 2.34 -14.39
C ALA A 42 2.33 2.28 -13.12
N SER A 43 2.30 3.35 -12.32
CA SER A 43 2.91 3.35 -11.00
C SER A 43 1.89 3.71 -9.93
N LEU A 44 2.03 3.07 -8.78
CA LEU A 44 1.27 3.39 -7.57
C LEU A 44 2.23 3.90 -6.50
N THR A 45 1.97 5.09 -5.97
CA THR A 45 2.71 5.64 -4.84
C THR A 45 1.78 5.68 -3.64
N VAL A 46 2.13 4.93 -2.60
CA VAL A 46 1.58 5.09 -1.25
C VAL A 46 2.37 6.21 -0.59
N ALA A 47 1.68 7.26 -0.16
CA ALA A 47 2.22 8.37 0.58
C ALA A 47 1.31 8.66 1.79
N ASP A 48 1.79 9.51 2.70
CA ASP A 48 0.99 9.85 3.87
C ASP A 48 -0.33 10.51 3.47
N GLY A 49 -1.42 9.99 4.03
CA GLY A 49 -2.78 10.43 3.75
C GLY A 49 -3.29 10.21 2.32
N GLN A 50 -2.52 9.58 1.42
CA GLN A 50 -2.92 9.49 0.01
C GLN A 50 -2.30 8.32 -0.78
N ILE A 51 -3.02 7.89 -1.80
CA ILE A 51 -2.52 7.01 -2.85
C ILE A 51 -2.54 7.77 -4.17
N ARG A 52 -1.42 7.70 -4.91
CA ARG A 52 -1.28 8.30 -6.23
C ARG A 52 -1.10 7.21 -7.27
N TYR A 53 -1.86 7.27 -8.36
CA TYR A 53 -1.73 6.39 -9.50
C TYR A 53 -1.32 7.20 -10.72
N ARG A 54 -0.27 6.79 -11.41
CA ARG A 54 0.22 7.46 -12.61
C ARG A 54 0.26 6.49 -13.78
N LYS A 55 -0.33 6.89 -14.91
CA LYS A 55 -0.32 6.14 -16.17
C LYS A 55 -0.30 7.11 -17.34
N ASN A 56 0.57 6.86 -18.33
CA ASN A 56 0.66 7.66 -19.57
C ASN A 56 0.74 9.18 -19.31
N GLY A 57 1.55 9.58 -18.31
CA GLY A 57 1.72 10.98 -17.92
C GLY A 57 0.55 11.60 -17.13
N LYS A 58 -0.57 10.90 -16.98
CA LYS A 58 -1.71 11.35 -16.17
C LYS A 58 -1.60 10.81 -14.75
N GLU A 59 -1.96 11.63 -13.78
CA GLU A 59 -1.96 11.25 -12.36
C GLU A 59 -3.37 11.36 -11.78
N LYS A 60 -3.79 10.32 -11.06
CA LYS A 60 -4.94 10.31 -10.17
C LYS A 60 -4.44 10.28 -8.73
N ARG A 61 -5.14 10.98 -7.85
CA ARG A 61 -4.81 11.05 -6.42
C ARG A 61 -6.07 10.78 -5.63
N TRP A 62 -5.95 9.94 -4.62
CA TRP A 62 -7.02 9.63 -3.68
C TRP A 62 -6.53 9.83 -2.27
N GLU A 63 -7.32 10.51 -1.46
CA GLU A 63 -7.09 10.54 -0.03
C GLU A 63 -7.33 9.16 0.55
N SER A 64 -6.45 8.74 1.45
CA SER A 64 -6.49 7.42 2.04
C SER A 64 -5.99 7.42 3.47
N PHE A 65 -6.50 6.52 4.30
CA PHE A 65 -5.90 6.24 5.60
C PHE A 65 -5.44 4.79 5.70
N TYR A 66 -4.35 4.60 6.44
CA TYR A 66 -3.82 3.29 6.74
C TYR A 66 -4.70 2.59 7.78
N ARG A 67 -5.11 1.35 7.48
CA ARG A 67 -5.98 0.51 8.33
C ARG A 67 -5.23 -0.57 9.10
N GLY A 68 -3.91 -0.64 8.96
CA GLY A 68 -3.11 -1.69 9.58
C GLY A 68 -2.82 -2.87 8.65
N ILE A 69 -2.44 -3.99 9.28
CA ILE A 69 -2.07 -5.22 8.59
C ILE A 69 -3.24 -6.21 8.59
N TYR A 70 -3.68 -6.59 7.39
CA TYR A 70 -4.55 -7.76 7.20
C TYR A 70 -3.71 -9.02 7.10
N LYS A 71 -4.16 -10.08 7.77
CA LYS A 71 -3.50 -11.40 7.77
C LYS A 71 -4.42 -12.41 7.12
N GLU A 72 -4.02 -12.92 5.98
CA GLU A 72 -4.69 -14.02 5.29
C GLU A 72 -4.03 -15.33 5.69
N ARG A 73 -4.82 -16.26 6.24
CA ARG A 73 -4.33 -17.61 6.57
C ARG A 73 -4.78 -18.57 5.49
N LEU A 74 -3.82 -19.25 4.87
CA LEU A 74 -4.13 -20.35 3.96
C LEU A 74 -4.15 -21.69 4.69
N ALA A 75 -4.67 -22.71 4.01
CA ALA A 75 -4.48 -24.10 4.41
C ALA A 75 -2.97 -24.36 4.61
N GLN A 76 -2.62 -25.20 5.58
CA GLN A 76 -1.22 -25.53 5.97
C GLN A 76 -0.52 -24.47 6.85
N GLY A 77 -1.25 -23.49 7.39
CA GLY A 77 -0.71 -22.58 8.42
C GLY A 77 0.16 -21.43 7.87
N VAL A 78 0.27 -21.30 6.55
CA VAL A 78 0.94 -20.16 5.90
C VAL A 78 0.12 -18.89 6.12
N VAL A 79 0.79 -17.81 6.52
CA VAL A 79 0.17 -16.50 6.76
C VAL A 79 0.75 -15.46 5.81
N PHE A 80 -0.09 -14.90 4.96
CA PHE A 80 0.26 -13.73 4.16
C PHE A 80 -0.18 -12.45 4.86
N GLN A 81 0.65 -11.42 4.77
CA GLN A 81 0.41 -10.13 5.40
C GLN A 81 0.25 -9.05 4.32
N TYR A 82 -0.76 -8.21 4.50
CA TYR A 82 -1.09 -7.13 3.58
C TYR A 82 -1.22 -5.81 4.32
N GLU A 83 -0.56 -4.77 3.84
CA GLU A 83 -0.83 -3.39 4.23
C GLU A 83 -2.17 -2.96 3.64
N CYS A 84 -3.07 -2.45 4.49
CA CYS A 84 -4.41 -2.05 4.07
C CYS A 84 -4.58 -0.53 4.09
N PHE A 85 -5.11 0.01 3.00
CA PHE A 85 -5.40 1.43 2.84
C PHE A 85 -6.84 1.58 2.40
N HIS A 86 -7.59 2.46 3.06
CA HIS A 86 -8.97 2.77 2.66
C HIS A 86 -9.01 4.12 1.96
N LEU A 87 -9.58 4.15 0.75
CA LEU A 87 -9.77 5.35 -0.04
C LEU A 87 -11.03 6.08 0.42
N ILE A 88 -10.85 7.26 1.02
CA ILE A 88 -11.89 7.94 1.83
C ILE A 88 -13.17 8.19 1.03
N HIS A 89 -13.04 8.63 -0.22
CA HIS A 89 -14.17 9.09 -1.04
C HIS A 89 -14.69 8.03 -2.03
N LEU A 90 -14.11 6.83 -2.03
CA LEU A 90 -14.44 5.78 -3.00
C LEU A 90 -15.00 4.50 -2.36
N ASP A 91 -15.08 4.43 -1.03
CA ASP A 91 -15.45 3.21 -0.27
C ASP A 91 -14.69 1.96 -0.76
N GLN A 92 -13.41 2.15 -1.09
CA GLN A 92 -12.55 1.13 -1.67
C GLN A 92 -11.35 0.85 -0.76
N VAL A 93 -10.97 -0.42 -0.66
CA VAL A 93 -9.78 -0.85 0.08
C VAL A 93 -8.72 -1.34 -0.89
N ILE A 94 -7.52 -0.82 -0.73
CA ILE A 94 -6.31 -1.31 -1.37
C ILE A 94 -5.54 -2.16 -0.36
N ARG A 95 -5.18 -3.38 -0.77
CA ARG A 95 -4.33 -4.29 0.03
C ARG A 95 -3.06 -4.59 -0.74
N ILE A 96 -1.90 -4.33 -0.17
CA ILE A 96 -0.60 -4.61 -0.81
C ILE A 96 0.16 -5.62 0.04
N SER A 97 0.62 -6.72 -0.54
CA SER A 97 1.36 -7.75 0.19
C SER A 97 2.69 -7.20 0.70
N LYS A 98 3.09 -7.60 1.92
CA LYS A 98 4.39 -7.22 2.48
C LYS A 98 5.56 -7.94 1.84
N THR A 99 5.30 -9.07 1.20
CA THR A 99 6.30 -9.92 0.54
C THR A 99 5.88 -10.24 -0.89
N LYS A 100 6.86 -10.50 -1.75
CA LYS A 100 6.61 -10.98 -3.11
C LYS A 100 6.15 -12.44 -3.03
N ASN A 101 4.88 -12.71 -3.31
CA ASN A 101 4.24 -14.01 -3.09
C ASN A 101 3.46 -14.54 -4.29
N VAL A 102 3.34 -13.78 -5.37
CA VAL A 102 2.72 -14.24 -6.62
C VAL A 102 3.79 -14.44 -7.68
N LYS A 103 3.87 -15.66 -8.24
CA LYS A 103 4.81 -15.99 -9.32
C LYS A 103 4.10 -15.86 -10.66
N HIS A 104 4.67 -15.07 -11.57
CA HIS A 104 4.20 -14.94 -12.95
C HIS A 104 5.43 -14.83 -13.87
N ASN A 105 5.44 -15.53 -15.01
CA ASN A 105 6.56 -15.56 -15.95
C ASN A 105 7.95 -15.74 -15.30
N GLY A 106 8.04 -16.63 -14.30
CA GLY A 106 9.30 -16.95 -13.61
C GLY A 106 9.75 -15.96 -12.54
N LYS A 107 9.08 -14.82 -12.37
CA LYS A 107 9.41 -13.78 -11.38
C LYS A 107 8.35 -13.70 -10.28
N PHE A 108 8.76 -13.35 -9.06
CA PHE A 108 7.85 -13.07 -7.96
C PHE A 108 7.50 -11.57 -7.89
N TYR A 109 6.25 -11.27 -7.60
CA TYR A 109 5.67 -9.94 -7.50
C TYR A 109 4.95 -9.77 -6.16
N TYR A 110 4.80 -8.52 -5.70
CA TYR A 110 3.84 -8.24 -4.64
C TYR A 110 2.42 -8.30 -5.23
N ALA A 111 1.49 -8.88 -4.48
CA ALA A 111 0.08 -8.85 -4.81
C ALA A 111 -0.51 -7.53 -4.33
N MET A 112 -1.20 -6.82 -5.21
CA MET A 112 -2.09 -5.73 -4.84
C MET A 112 -3.52 -6.08 -5.20
N TYR A 113 -4.42 -5.94 -4.24
CA TYR A 113 -5.86 -6.04 -4.49
C TYR A 113 -6.46 -4.64 -4.40
N VAL A 114 -7.18 -4.24 -5.44
CA VAL A 114 -8.02 -3.05 -5.46
C VAL A 114 -9.43 -3.53 -5.71
N ASP A 115 -10.30 -3.44 -4.71
CA ASP A 115 -11.70 -3.89 -4.82
C ASP A 115 -11.84 -5.34 -5.34
N GLY A 116 -10.98 -6.24 -4.86
CA GLY A 116 -10.93 -7.64 -5.29
C GLY A 116 -10.18 -7.91 -6.60
N GLN A 117 -9.88 -6.89 -7.41
CA GLN A 117 -9.06 -7.06 -8.61
C GLN A 117 -7.57 -7.15 -8.26
N LEU A 118 -6.94 -8.26 -8.66
CA LEU A 118 -5.51 -8.51 -8.45
C LEU A 118 -4.66 -7.74 -9.48
N GLN A 119 -3.59 -7.14 -9.00
CA GLN A 119 -2.54 -6.50 -9.78
C GLN A 119 -1.18 -6.96 -9.24
N LEU A 120 -0.18 -7.07 -10.13
CA LEU A 120 1.16 -7.51 -9.78
C LEU A 120 2.11 -6.32 -9.76
N LEU A 121 2.74 -6.10 -8.60
CA LEU A 121 3.65 -4.99 -8.37
C LEU A 121 5.11 -5.45 -8.30
N GLU A 122 6.02 -4.64 -8.83
CA GLU A 122 7.48 -4.86 -8.71
C GLU A 122 8.12 -4.19 -7.50
#